data_AF-A0A3C1LAF7-F1
#
_entry.id   AF-A0A3C1LAF7-F1
#
_cell.length_a   1.000
_cell.length_b   1.000
_cell.length_c   1.000
_cell.angle_alpha   90.00
_cell.angle_beta   90.00
_cell.angle_gamma   90.00
#
_symmetry.space_group_name_H-M   'P 1'
#
loop_
_entity.id
_entity.type
_entity.pdbx_description
1 polymer ?
#
loop_
_entity_poly.entity_id
_entity_poly.type
_entity_poly.pdbx_seq_one_letter_code
_entity_poly.pdbx_strand_id
1 'polypeptide(L)' 'MTTRIDAFVVAVPGLEPLLLDEVQRLGVRPARAVRGGVECNITWPQLWALNLRSRVAT' A
#
# COMPACT_ATOMS: atom_id res chain seq x y z
N MET A 1 10.24 -8.83 -13.37
CA MET A 1 9.62 -9.82 -12.46
C MET A 1 8.21 -9.36 -12.15
N THR A 2 7.20 -10.12 -12.58
CA THR A 2 5.77 -9.75 -12.54
C THR A 2 4.98 -10.51 -11.48
N THR A 3 5.62 -11.33 -10.64
CA THR A 3 4.97 -12.03 -9.52
C THR A 3 4.21 -11.04 -8.67
N ARG A 4 2.91 -11.31 -8.50
CA ARG A 4 2.00 -10.52 -7.67
C ARG A 4 1.93 -11.11 -6.27
N ILE A 5 1.86 -10.24 -5.28
CA ILE A 5 1.81 -10.54 -3.86
C ILE A 5 0.59 -9.83 -3.31
N ASP A 6 -0.28 -10.56 -2.62
CA ASP A 6 -1.33 -9.95 -1.82
C ASP A 6 -0.70 -9.44 -0.52
N ALA A 7 -0.80 -8.14 -0.31
CA ALA A 7 -0.15 -7.43 0.78
C ALA A 7 -1.14 -6.60 1.56
N PHE A 8 -0.89 -6.51 2.87
CA PHE A 8 -1.59 -5.62 3.78
C PHE A 8 -0.62 -4.57 4.30
N VAL A 9 -0.90 -3.31 4.02
CA VAL A 9 -0.09 -2.17 4.47
C VAL A 9 -0.79 -1.57 5.68
N VAL A 10 -0.16 -1.69 6.85
CA VAL A 10 -0.73 -1.22 8.11
C VAL A 10 -0.63 0.31 8.19
N ALA A 11 -1.66 0.95 8.74
CA ALA A 11 -1.66 2.36 9.08
C ALA A 11 -2.35 2.58 10.43
N VAL A 12 -2.01 3.70 11.07
CA VAL A 12 -2.74 4.19 12.26
C VAL A 12 -4.22 4.42 11.88
N PRO A 13 -5.18 4.05 12.74
CA PRO A 13 -6.60 4.27 12.48
C PRO A 13 -6.91 5.73 12.13
N GLY A 14 -7.65 5.94 11.05
CA GLY A 14 -7.99 7.26 10.51
C GLY A 14 -7.07 7.73 9.37
N LEU A 15 -5.90 7.10 9.17
CA LEU A 15 -4.97 7.43 8.08
C LEU A 15 -5.15 6.55 6.84
N GLU A 16 -6.06 5.59 6.84
CA GLU A 16 -6.23 4.64 5.74
C GLU A 16 -6.58 5.31 4.40
N PRO A 17 -7.40 6.39 4.33
CA PRO A 17 -7.63 7.12 3.08
C PRO A 17 -6.34 7.78 2.54
N LEU A 18 -5.50 8.31 3.44
CA LEU A 18 -4.24 8.95 3.07
C LEU A 18 -3.21 7.92 2.61
N LEU A 19 -3.15 6.77 3.29
CA LEU A 19 -2.32 5.65 2.88
C LEU A 19 -2.77 5.12 1.50
N LEU A 20 -4.07 4.96 1.26
CA LEU A 20 -4.60 4.49 -0.02
C LEU A 20 -4.16 5.40 -1.17
N ASP A 21 -4.20 6.71 -0.96
CA ASP A 21 -3.76 7.72 -1.93
C ASP A 21 -2.24 7.61 -2.21
N GLU A 22 -1.40 7.39 -1.19
CA GLU A 22 0.03 7.09 -1.38
C GLU A 22 0.26 5.80 -2.17
N VAL A 23 -0.42 4.72 -1.81
CA VAL A 23 -0.34 3.42 -2.50
C VAL A 23 -0.72 3.57 -3.98
N GLN A 24 -1.81 4.29 -4.27
CA GLN A 24 -2.26 4.52 -5.64
C GLN A 24 -1.31 5.42 -6.43
N ARG A 25 -0.70 6.45 -5.81
CA ARG A 25 0.33 7.28 -6.43
C ARG A 25 1.58 6.50 -6.80
N LEU A 26 1.91 5.45 -6.05
CA LEU A 26 3.01 4.52 -6.36
C LEU A 26 2.65 3.51 -7.47
N GLY A 27 1.47 3.65 -8.08
CA GLY A 27 1.01 2.80 -9.18
C GLY A 27 0.51 1.44 -8.74
N VAL A 28 0.28 1.23 -7.44
CA VAL A 28 -0.26 -0.02 -6.92
C VAL A 28 -1.77 -0.03 -7.12
N ARG A 29 -2.23 -0.95 -7.98
CA ARG A 29 -3.65 -1.24 -8.22
C ARG A 29 -3.84 -2.74 -8.50
N PRO A 30 -4.93 -3.36 -8.01
CA PRO A 30 -5.96 -2.78 -7.13
C PRO A 30 -5.48 -2.55 -5.69
N ALA A 31 -6.04 -1.55 -5.01
CA ALA A 31 -5.80 -1.22 -3.60
C ALA A 31 -7.10 -0.73 -2.93
N ARG A 32 -7.35 -1.13 -1.69
CA ARG A 32 -8.56 -0.82 -0.92
C ARG A 32 -8.22 -0.48 0.52
N ALA A 33 -8.71 0.66 0.99
CA ALA A 33 -8.67 0.99 2.42
C ALA A 33 -9.67 0.11 3.20
N VAL A 34 -9.19 -0.48 4.28
CA VAL A 34 -9.96 -1.23 5.27
C VAL A 34 -9.58 -0.72 6.65
N ARG A 35 -10.27 -1.16 7.71
CA ARG A 35 -9.93 -0.73 9.07
C ARG A 35 -8.50 -1.14 9.42
N GLY A 36 -7.64 -0.16 9.75
CA GLY A 36 -6.26 -0.38 10.16
C GLY A 36 -5.23 -0.50 9.02
N GLY A 37 -5.62 -0.30 7.76
CA GLY A 37 -4.65 -0.33 6.67
C GLY A 37 -5.24 -0.39 5.25
N VAL A 38 -4.41 -0.80 4.31
CA VAL A 38 -4.75 -0.95 2.89
C VAL A 38 -4.40 -2.35 2.41
N GLU A 39 -5.40 -3.05 1.88
CA GLU A 39 -5.21 -4.31 1.16
C GLU A 39 -4.87 -3.99 -0.31
N CYS A 40 -3.84 -4.61 -0.86
CA CYS A 40 -3.43 -4.38 -2.24
C CYS A 40 -2.72 -5.57 -2.87
N ASN A 41 -2.71 -5.60 -4.20
CA ASN A 41 -1.97 -6.58 -4.97
C ASN A 41 -0.75 -5.91 -5.63
N ILE A 42 0.44 -6.30 -5.19
CA ILE A 42 1.69 -5.58 -5.49
C ILE A 42 2.74 -6.47 -6.14
N THR A 43 3.65 -5.88 -6.89
CA THR A 43 4.87 -6.53 -7.37
C THR A 43 6.04 -6.30 -6.41
N TRP A 44 7.11 -7.08 -6.52
CA TRP A 44 8.34 -6.87 -5.74
C TRP A 44 8.90 -5.43 -5.85
N PRO A 45 9.04 -4.82 -7.04
CA PRO A 45 9.47 -3.43 -7.13
C PRO A 45 8.55 -2.44 -6.42
N GLN A 46 7.23 -2.67 -6.49
CA GLN A 46 6.24 -1.83 -5.80
C GLN A 46 6.31 -1.98 -4.29
N LEU A 47 6.55 -3.19 -3.78
CA LEU A 47 6.75 -3.45 -2.35
C LEU A 47 7.93 -2.64 -1.82
N TRP A 48 9.07 -2.67 -2.52
CA TRP A 48 10.24 -1.85 -2.18
C TRP A 48 9.95 -0.36 -2.27
N ALA A 49 9.31 0.09 -3.35
CA ALA A 49 8.95 1.50 -3.52
C ALA A 49 8.02 2.00 -2.39
N LEU A 50 7.09 1.16 -1.95
CA LEU A 50 6.16 1.47 -0.87
C LEU A 50 6.86 1.56 0.48
N ASN A 51 7.74 0.61 0.82
CA ASN A 51 8.53 0.68 2.06
C ASN A 51 9.49 1.89 2.09
N LEU A 52 10.04 2.27 0.94
CA LEU A 52 10.98 3.39 0.86
C LEU A 52 10.32 4.76 0.80
N ARG A 53 9.07 4.85 0.32
CA ARG A 53 8.42 6.14 0.01
C ARG A 53 7.17 6.44 0.81
N SER A 54 6.53 5.43 1.40
CA SER A 54 5.37 5.64 2.25
C SER A 54 5.77 6.48 3.46
N ARG A 55 4.94 7.46 3.80
CA ARG A 55 5.17 8.35 4.96
C ARG A 55 4.26 8.04 6.12
N VAL A 56 3.24 7.22 5.89
CA VAL A 56 2.16 6.98 6.85
C VAL A 56 1.95 5.50 7.17
N ALA A 57 2.59 4.59 6.42
CA ALA A 57 2.61 3.17 6.77
C ALA A 57 3.45 2.92 8.02
N THR A 58 3.08 1.93 8.82
CA THR A 58 3.78 1.53 10.07
C THR A 58 4.01 0.03 10.10
#